data_AF-A0A3D3HP30-F1
#
_entry.id   AF-A0A3D3HP30-F1
#
_cell.length_a   1.000
_cell.length_b   1.000
_cell.length_c   1.000
_cell.angle_alpha   90.00
_cell.angle_beta   90.00
_cell.angle_gamma   90.00
#
_symmetry.space_group_name_H-M   'P 1'
#
loop_
_entity.id
_entity.type
_entity.pdbx_description
1 polymer ?
#
loop_
_entity_poly.entity_id
_entity_poly.type
_entity_poly.pdbx_seq_one_letter_code
_entity_poly.pdbx_strand_id
1 'polypeptide(L)' 'MKKILFFICLVFSFNSFAYITNDPDDPNIKAVCRDGSYSTSTGRGTCSHHGGVDHYL' A
#
# COMPACT_ATOMS: atom_id res chain seq x y z
N MET A 1 -18.81 -8.83 -25.91
CA MET A 1 -17.93 -9.96 -25.53
C MET A 1 -16.48 -9.53 -25.29
N LYS A 2 -15.73 -9.02 -26.29
CA LYS A 2 -14.29 -8.68 -26.15
C LYS A 2 -14.00 -7.43 -25.30
N LYS A 3 -14.95 -6.49 -25.22
CA LYS A 3 -14.86 -5.25 -24.40
C LYS A 3 -15.07 -5.51 -22.90
N ILE A 4 -15.85 -6.54 -22.55
CA ILE A 4 -16.11 -6.95 -21.15
C ILE A 4 -14.89 -7.67 -20.57
N LEU A 5 -14.18 -8.47 -21.38
CA LEU A 5 -12.93 -9.12 -20.97
C LEU A 5 -11.82 -8.10 -20.65
N PHE A 6 -11.79 -6.96 -21.35
CA PHE A 6 -10.83 -5.87 -21.09
C PHE A 6 -11.09 -5.15 -19.76
N PHE A 7 -12.36 -4.99 -19.39
CA PHE A 7 -12.77 -4.39 -18.12
C PHE A 7 -12.46 -5.29 -16.92
N ILE A 8 -12.56 -6.61 -17.10
CA ILE A 8 -12.25 -7.61 -16.05
C ILE A 8 -10.73 -7.65 -15.75
N CYS A 9 -9.86 -7.54 -16.76
CA CYS A 9 -8.41 -7.44 -16.53
C CYS A 9 -7.97 -6.17 -15.80
N LEU A 10 -8.68 -5.05 -16.02
CA LEU A 10 -8.39 -3.81 -15.31
C LEU A 10 -8.66 -3.96 -13.81
N VAL A 11 -9.81 -4.50 -13.41
CA VAL A 11 -10.17 -4.64 -11.98
C VAL A 11 -9.38 -5.73 -11.24
N PHE A 12 -8.96 -6.80 -11.92
CA PHE A 12 -8.15 -7.87 -11.31
C PHE A 12 -6.71 -7.43 -10.97
N SER A 13 -6.22 -6.34 -11.59
CA SER A 13 -4.87 -5.83 -11.38
C SER A 13 -4.72 -4.92 -10.15
N PHE A 14 -5.81 -4.61 -9.43
CA PHE A 14 -5.79 -3.67 -8.30
C PHE A 14 -5.66 -4.31 -6.91
N ASN A 15 -5.56 -5.64 -6.79
CA ASN A 15 -5.53 -6.31 -5.48
C ASN A 15 -4.13 -6.49 -4.86
N SER A 16 -3.07 -5.95 -5.49
CA SER A 16 -1.70 -5.97 -4.93
C SER A 16 -1.15 -4.57 -4.61
N PHE A 17 -2.02 -3.60 -4.36
CA PHE A 17 -1.56 -2.27 -3.97
C PHE A 17 -1.23 -2.26 -2.48
N ALA A 18 -0.02 -1.83 -2.16
CA ALA A 18 0.31 -1.47 -0.80
C ALA A 18 -0.63 -0.37 -0.31
N TYR A 19 -0.94 -0.40 0.98
CA TYR A 19 -1.86 0.51 1.62
C TYR A 19 -1.27 1.09 2.91
N ILE A 20 -1.93 2.13 3.39
CA ILE A 20 -1.65 2.76 4.67
C ILE A 20 -2.72 2.32 5.67
N THR A 21 -2.32 1.94 6.86
CA THR A 21 -3.20 1.53 7.96
C THR A 21 -2.80 2.25 9.25
N ASN A 22 -3.76 2.43 10.15
CA ASN A 22 -3.51 2.89 11.52
C ASN A 22 -3.68 1.75 12.54
N ASP A 23 -3.96 0.53 12.06
CA ASP A 23 -4.01 -0.67 12.89
C ASP A 23 -2.58 -1.16 13.14
N PRO A 24 -2.04 -1.06 14.37
CA PRO A 24 -0.69 -1.54 14.69
C PRO A 24 -0.58 -3.07 14.65
N ASP A 25 -1.69 -3.80 14.69
CA ASP A 25 -1.72 -5.26 14.68
C ASP A 25 -1.86 -5.84 13.26
N ASP A 26 -1.80 -4.99 12.22
CA ASP A 26 -1.85 -5.47 10.83
C ASP A 26 -0.60 -6.32 10.52
N PRO A 27 -0.77 -7.61 10.16
CA PRO A 27 0.33 -8.53 9.97
C PRO A 27 1.19 -8.22 8.73
N ASN A 28 0.78 -7.27 7.89
CA ASN A 28 1.44 -6.91 6.64
C ASN A 28 2.27 -5.62 6.74
N ILE A 29 2.38 -5.00 7.93
CA ILE A 29 3.17 -3.78 8.10
C ILE A 29 4.64 -4.06 7.78
N LYS A 30 5.23 -3.16 7.00
CA LYS A 30 6.65 -3.19 6.64
C LYS A 30 7.38 -1.88 6.94
N ALA A 31 6.64 -0.82 7.24
CA ALA A 31 7.20 0.48 7.57
C ALA A 31 6.28 1.26 8.51
N VAL A 32 6.89 2.04 9.39
CA VAL A 32 6.25 3.08 10.19
C VAL A 32 6.48 4.42 9.48
N CYS A 33 5.42 5.18 9.28
CA CYS A 33 5.47 6.52 8.70
C CYS A 33 5.62 7.59 9.79
N ARG A 34 6.19 8.74 9.45
CA ARG A 34 6.45 9.83 10.42
C ARG A 34 5.21 10.47 11.03
N ASP A 35 4.05 10.34 10.39
CA ASP A 35 2.78 10.80 10.93
C ASP A 35 2.12 9.81 11.91
N GLY A 36 2.77 8.67 12.17
CA GLY A 36 2.28 7.62 13.06
C GLY A 36 1.46 6.53 12.38
N SER A 37 1.18 6.65 11.08
CA SER A 37 0.55 5.58 10.30
C SER A 37 1.56 4.48 9.90
N TYR A 38 1.05 3.36 9.40
CA TYR A 38 1.83 2.20 8.97
C TYR A 38 1.63 1.95 7.48
N SER A 39 2.68 1.47 6.82
CA SER A 39 2.66 1.12 5.39
C SER A 39 2.98 -0.35 5.19
N THR A 40 2.25 -0.99 4.28
CA THR A 40 2.56 -2.35 3.80
C THR A 40 3.52 -2.38 2.60
N SER A 41 3.95 -1.20 2.11
CA SER A 41 5.01 -1.02 1.12
C SER A 41 6.40 -0.83 1.72
N THR A 42 7.42 -1.10 0.91
CA THR A 42 8.84 -0.77 1.16
C THR A 42 9.44 -0.05 -0.04
N GLY A 43 10.51 0.73 0.20
CA GLY A 43 11.32 1.29 -0.86
C GLY A 43 10.93 2.72 -1.26
N ARG A 44 11.19 3.07 -2.53
CA ARG A 44 11.08 4.47 -2.98
C ARG A 44 9.64 4.93 -2.99
N GLY A 45 9.36 6.03 -2.28
CA GLY A 45 8.04 6.65 -2.22
C GLY A 45 7.14 6.11 -1.09
N THR A 46 7.58 5.09 -0.35
CA THR A 46 6.91 4.64 0.87
C THR A 46 6.74 5.82 1.83
N CYS A 47 5.54 5.97 2.39
CA CYS A 47 5.17 7.06 3.29
C CYS A 47 5.39 8.48 2.72
N SER A 48 5.55 8.67 1.40
CA SER A 48 5.89 9.99 0.82
C SER A 48 4.88 11.10 1.12
N HIS A 49 3.60 10.76 1.21
CA HIS A 49 2.52 11.67 1.62
C HIS A 49 2.36 11.76 3.15
N HIS A 50 3.03 10.88 3.89
CA HIS A 50 2.95 10.69 5.34
C HIS A 50 4.24 11.16 6.05
N GLY A 51 4.92 12.17 5.47
CA GLY A 51 6.17 12.73 6.00
C GLY A 51 7.42 11.89 5.77
N GLY A 52 7.31 10.79 5.03
CA GLY A 52 8.38 9.82 4.80
C GLY A 52 8.37 8.68 5.80
N VAL A 53 9.23 7.69 5.54
CA VAL A 53 9.44 6.55 6.43
C VAL A 53 10.18 7.04 7.66
N ASP A 54 9.69 6.66 8.84
CA ASP A 54 10.43 6.74 10.08
C ASP A 54 11.43 5.59 10.16
N HIS A 55 10.93 4.35 10.16
CA HIS A 55 11.73 3.13 10.07
C HIS A 55 10.97 1.98 9.37
N TYR A 56 11.71 0.99 8.89
CA TYR A 56 11.17 -0.25 8.32
C TYR A 56 11.10 -1.36 9.39
N LEU A 57 10.18 -2.31 9.21
CA LEU A 57 10.02 -3.51 10.02
C LEU A 57 10.56 -4.75 9.29
#